data_AF-A0A972D7R1-F1
#
_entry.id   AF-A0A972D7R1-F1
#
_cell.length_a   1.000
_cell.length_b   1.000
_cell.length_c   1.000
_cell.angle_alpha   90.00
_cell.angle_beta   90.00
_cell.angle_gamma   90.00
#
_symmetry.space_group_name_H-M   'P 1'
#
loop_
_entity.id
_entity.type
_entity.pdbx_description
1 polymer ?
#
loop_
_entity_poly.entity_id
_entity_poly.type
_entity_poly.pdbx_seq_one_letter_code
_entity_poly.pdbx_strand_id
1 'polypeptide(L)'
;MTETTARRFSLVGIRADGWLDEFLASAEPLSRVAEIVGPETFALSVIAGARVMELAMAHGGEVRVKYLEGEEGPLRESTLSEFTANVARACLRIEEGDAPLGDAPTEADLRAAVGVRTLLVAPLYGLGLSALIDDGRTRSIEIEVGDTVQVVHLRDLRSLLETRIQNLAAAAQAKPGARIPIQRFEEASEAFEKGEHAKVVERLGPLVASIAALARRPEQRSLDAASRSTVGRGLRELALSLRALGRGSEAEAVLRLAIQWSRDDADAASAFAALGGVLLEAKRDGEAIGLLRRAMALGASDADVLPPLALALARRGRSLAAMGLVRAAEGAGLVDARLAEARSIAAPRLGAAWDAFEDFLEHGFSDDSPS
;
A
#
# COMPACT_ATOMS: atom_id res chain seq x y z
N MET A 1 2.10 -22.55 -53.48
CA MET A 1 1.88 -22.25 -52.05
C MET A 1 0.87 -21.12 -52.03
N THR A 2 -0.40 -21.43 -51.78
CA THR A 2 -1.49 -20.44 -51.78
C THR A 2 -1.32 -19.53 -50.58
N GLU A 3 -1.16 -18.23 -50.82
CA GLU A 3 -1.26 -17.19 -49.79
C GLU A 3 -2.69 -17.24 -49.23
N THR A 4 -2.86 -17.80 -48.02
CA THR A 4 -4.13 -17.69 -47.31
C THR A 4 -4.22 -16.26 -46.78
N THR A 5 -4.92 -15.40 -47.50
CA THR A 5 -5.25 -14.04 -47.03
C THR A 5 -6.02 -14.11 -45.72
N ALA A 6 -5.47 -13.50 -44.67
CA ALA A 6 -6.11 -13.43 -43.37
C ALA A 6 -7.47 -12.72 -43.48
N ARG A 7 -8.54 -13.38 -43.02
CA ARG A 7 -9.90 -12.83 -43.02
C ARG A 7 -10.14 -12.07 -41.73
N ARG A 8 -10.68 -10.86 -41.83
CA ARG A 8 -11.00 -9.98 -40.70
C ARG A 8 -12.50 -9.92 -40.51
N PHE A 9 -12.98 -10.23 -39.31
CA PHE A 9 -14.38 -10.20 -38.91
C PHE A 9 -14.59 -9.16 -37.82
N SER A 10 -15.60 -8.30 -37.97
CA SER A 10 -15.95 -7.29 -36.95
C SER A 10 -16.58 -7.96 -35.73
N LEU A 11 -16.15 -7.56 -34.53
CA LEU A 11 -16.74 -8.03 -33.27
C LEU A 11 -17.71 -7.02 -32.64
N VAL A 12 -17.92 -5.86 -33.27
CA VAL A 12 -18.72 -4.76 -32.71
C VAL A 12 -20.13 -5.19 -32.28
N GLY A 13 -20.79 -6.05 -33.07
CA GLY A 13 -22.13 -6.56 -32.75
C GLY A 13 -22.21 -7.49 -31.54
N ILE A 14 -21.07 -8.02 -31.08
CA ILE A 14 -21.00 -8.94 -29.94
C ILE A 14 -20.14 -8.41 -28.79
N ARG A 15 -19.76 -7.14 -28.81
CA ARG A 15 -19.02 -6.48 -27.72
C ARG A 15 -19.85 -6.51 -26.45
N ALA A 16 -19.16 -6.69 -25.33
CA ALA A 16 -19.75 -6.68 -24.00
C ALA A 16 -19.20 -5.50 -23.18
N ASP A 17 -18.79 -4.40 -23.80
CA ASP A 17 -18.21 -3.28 -23.05
C ASP A 17 -19.26 -2.68 -22.10
N GLY A 18 -18.86 -2.40 -20.86
CA GLY A 18 -19.78 -1.84 -19.86
C GLY A 18 -20.89 -2.78 -19.40
N TRP A 19 -20.89 -4.07 -19.82
CA TRP A 19 -21.97 -5.02 -19.48
C TRP A 19 -22.22 -5.11 -17.97
N LEU A 20 -21.16 -5.05 -17.16
CA LEU A 20 -21.26 -5.12 -15.71
C LEU A 20 -21.99 -3.90 -15.15
N ASP A 21 -21.66 -2.70 -15.63
CA ASP A 21 -22.28 -1.46 -15.16
C ASP A 21 -23.77 -1.43 -15.55
N GLU A 22 -24.11 -1.84 -16.78
CA GLU A 22 -25.49 -2.00 -17.22
C GLU A 22 -26.25 -3.02 -16.38
N PHE A 23 -25.60 -4.15 -16.06
CA PHE A 23 -26.19 -5.20 -15.24
C PHE A 23 -26.42 -4.72 -13.79
N LEU A 24 -25.47 -4.00 -13.20
CA LEU A 24 -25.61 -3.43 -11.86
C LEU A 24 -26.66 -2.32 -11.81
N ALA A 25 -26.83 -1.55 -12.89
CA ALA A 25 -27.88 -0.54 -13.01
C ALA A 25 -29.29 -1.14 -13.14
N SER A 26 -29.41 -2.41 -13.52
CA SER A 26 -30.71 -3.07 -13.71
C SER A 26 -31.50 -3.23 -12.41
N ALA A 27 -30.83 -3.33 -11.25
CA ALA A 27 -31.48 -3.45 -9.95
C ALA A 27 -30.57 -3.00 -8.78
N GLU A 28 -31.07 -2.09 -7.94
CA GLU A 28 -30.35 -1.56 -6.76
C GLU A 28 -29.83 -2.64 -5.78
N PRO A 29 -30.53 -3.77 -5.53
CA PRO A 29 -29.96 -4.83 -4.71
C PRO A 29 -28.66 -5.42 -5.26
N LEU A 30 -28.48 -5.48 -6.59
CA LEU A 30 -27.29 -6.05 -7.22
C LEU A 30 -26.06 -5.17 -7.01
N SER A 31 -26.23 -3.84 -7.09
CA SER A 31 -25.13 -2.89 -6.83
C SER A 31 -24.62 -3.01 -5.39
N ARG A 32 -25.51 -3.12 -4.41
CA ARG A 32 -25.12 -3.33 -3.00
C ARG A 32 -24.38 -4.65 -2.79
N VAL A 33 -24.82 -5.73 -3.44
CA VAL A 33 -24.12 -7.02 -3.39
C VAL A 33 -22.72 -6.90 -3.99
N ALA A 34 -22.58 -6.24 -5.14
CA ALA A 34 -21.29 -6.02 -5.79
C ALA A 34 -20.36 -5.12 -4.96
N GLU A 35 -20.87 -4.11 -4.25
CA GLU A 35 -20.09 -3.29 -3.31
C GLU A 35 -19.51 -4.11 -2.15
N ILE A 36 -20.27 -5.08 -1.63
CA ILE A 36 -19.86 -5.91 -0.49
C ILE A 36 -18.89 -7.02 -0.93
N VAL A 37 -19.19 -7.69 -2.05
CA VAL A 37 -18.46 -8.86 -2.54
C VAL A 37 -17.24 -8.47 -3.40
N GLY A 38 -17.26 -7.27 -3.96
CA GLY A 38 -16.30 -6.77 -4.94
C GLY A 38 -16.80 -6.94 -6.37
N PRO A 39 -16.60 -5.94 -7.26
CA PRO A 39 -17.16 -5.94 -8.61
C PRO A 39 -16.62 -7.07 -9.49
N GLU A 40 -15.32 -7.38 -9.39
CA GLU A 40 -14.69 -8.47 -10.14
C GLU A 40 -15.24 -9.84 -9.73
N THR A 41 -15.34 -10.09 -8.41
CA THR A 41 -15.90 -11.35 -7.87
C THR A 41 -17.35 -11.52 -8.28
N PHE A 42 -18.15 -10.45 -8.21
CA PHE A 42 -19.53 -10.46 -8.63
C PHE A 42 -19.67 -10.71 -10.14
N ALA A 43 -18.85 -10.06 -10.97
CA ALA A 43 -18.85 -10.30 -12.41
C ALA A 43 -18.54 -11.76 -12.74
N LEU A 44 -17.54 -12.35 -12.09
CA LEU A 44 -17.21 -13.78 -12.25
C LEU A 44 -18.34 -14.68 -11.73
N SER A 45 -19.07 -14.28 -10.69
CA SER A 45 -20.23 -15.08 -10.25
C SER A 45 -21.32 -15.09 -11.32
N VAL A 46 -21.61 -13.95 -11.96
CA VAL A 46 -22.57 -13.88 -13.08
C VAL A 46 -22.10 -14.73 -14.26
N ILE A 47 -20.83 -14.61 -14.67
CA ILE A 47 -20.24 -15.39 -15.77
C ILE A 47 -20.28 -16.90 -15.47
N ALA A 48 -19.98 -17.30 -14.23
CA ALA A 48 -20.06 -18.68 -13.79
C ALA A 48 -21.48 -19.20 -13.56
N GLY A 49 -22.51 -18.34 -13.68
CA GLY A 49 -23.89 -18.68 -13.35
C GLY A 49 -24.16 -18.87 -11.85
N ALA A 50 -23.28 -18.40 -10.97
CA ALA A 50 -23.47 -18.43 -9.53
C ALA A 50 -24.32 -17.24 -9.05
N ARG A 51 -25.51 -17.52 -8.49
CA ARG A 51 -26.45 -16.49 -8.04
C ARG A 51 -26.35 -16.30 -6.53
N VAL A 52 -25.95 -15.12 -6.08
CA VAL A 52 -25.92 -14.76 -4.65
C VAL A 52 -27.34 -14.55 -4.15
N MET A 53 -27.73 -15.31 -3.12
CA MET A 53 -29.07 -15.28 -2.52
C MET A 53 -29.09 -14.45 -1.23
N GLU A 54 -28.04 -14.59 -0.41
CA GLU A 54 -27.96 -13.96 0.90
C GLU A 54 -26.51 -13.65 1.25
N LEU A 55 -26.32 -12.48 1.87
CA LEU A 55 -25.06 -12.06 2.47
C LEU A 55 -25.30 -11.86 3.97
N ALA A 56 -24.49 -12.50 4.80
CA ALA A 56 -24.56 -12.38 6.25
C ALA A 56 -23.18 -12.07 6.82
N MET A 57 -23.12 -11.21 7.83
CA MET A 57 -21.89 -10.98 8.57
C MET A 57 -21.83 -11.93 9.76
N ALA A 58 -20.80 -12.77 9.84
CA ALA A 58 -20.57 -13.67 10.97
C ALA A 58 -20.09 -12.90 12.21
N HIS A 59 -20.14 -13.55 13.38
CA HIS A 59 -19.74 -13.00 14.69
C HIS A 59 -18.22 -12.72 14.87
N GLY A 60 -17.51 -12.48 13.78
CA GLY A 60 -16.09 -12.10 13.72
C GLY A 60 -15.76 -11.14 12.57
N GLY A 61 -16.77 -10.52 11.94
CA GLY A 61 -16.59 -9.60 10.81
C GLY A 61 -16.39 -10.28 9.45
N GLU A 62 -16.37 -11.60 9.39
CA GLU A 62 -16.26 -12.36 8.13
C GLU A 62 -17.60 -12.42 7.40
N VAL A 63 -17.60 -12.09 6.11
CA VAL A 63 -18.80 -12.15 5.27
C VAL A 63 -19.03 -13.58 4.80
N ARG A 64 -20.23 -14.11 5.08
CA ARG A 64 -20.74 -15.38 4.57
C ARG A 64 -21.63 -15.13 3.37
N VAL A 65 -21.39 -15.89 2.32
CA VAL A 65 -22.10 -15.81 1.06
C VAL A 65 -22.88 -17.10 0.87
N LYS A 66 -24.20 -16.97 0.70
CA LYS A 66 -25.09 -18.06 0.36
C LYS A 66 -25.52 -17.91 -1.09
N TYR A 67 -25.22 -18.90 -1.92
CA TYR A 67 -25.38 -18.79 -3.37
C TYR A 67 -25.80 -20.12 -3.99
N LEU A 68 -26.42 -20.04 -5.16
CA LEU A 68 -26.82 -21.18 -5.97
C LEU A 68 -25.80 -21.34 -7.11
N GLU A 69 -25.27 -22.55 -7.31
CA GLU A 69 -24.34 -22.85 -8.42
C GLU A 69 -25.12 -23.18 -9.71
N GLY A 70 -25.16 -22.29 -10.68
CA GLY A 70 -25.94 -22.50 -11.92
C GLY A 70 -27.43 -22.16 -11.76
N GLU A 71 -28.28 -22.69 -12.64
CA GLU A 71 -29.74 -22.45 -12.55
C GLU A 71 -30.48 -23.41 -11.60
N GLU A 72 -30.02 -24.65 -11.49
CA GLU A 72 -30.65 -25.70 -10.64
C GLU A 72 -29.67 -26.37 -9.65
N GLY A 73 -28.47 -25.81 -9.46
CA GLY A 73 -27.49 -26.44 -8.57
C GLY A 73 -27.80 -26.29 -7.08
N PRO A 74 -27.01 -26.96 -6.23
CA PRO A 74 -27.23 -26.95 -4.80
C PRO A 74 -26.96 -25.56 -4.21
N LEU A 75 -27.75 -25.21 -3.20
CA LEU A 75 -27.51 -24.05 -2.37
C LEU A 75 -26.24 -24.28 -1.53
N ARG A 76 -25.25 -23.42 -1.71
CA ARG A 76 -23.99 -23.45 -0.96
C ARG A 76 -23.91 -22.25 -0.04
N GLU A 77 -23.16 -22.44 1.04
CA GLU A 77 -22.78 -21.38 1.96
C GLU A 77 -21.28 -21.47 2.21
N SER A 78 -20.56 -20.37 2.03
CA SER A 78 -19.12 -20.31 2.22
C SER A 78 -18.69 -18.93 2.71
N THR A 79 -17.41 -18.77 3.06
CA THR A 79 -16.83 -17.43 3.28
C THR A 79 -16.72 -16.68 1.95
N LEU A 80 -16.56 -15.35 2.00
CA LEU A 80 -16.33 -14.54 0.80
C LEU A 80 -15.05 -14.95 0.05
N SER A 81 -14.00 -15.31 0.78
CA SER A 81 -12.75 -15.84 0.20
C SER A 81 -12.95 -17.14 -0.57
N GLU A 82 -13.66 -18.09 0.05
CA GLU A 82 -13.99 -19.38 -0.59
C GLU A 82 -14.92 -19.19 -1.80
N PHE A 83 -15.91 -18.30 -1.67
CA PHE A 83 -16.82 -17.96 -2.75
C PHE A 83 -16.06 -17.42 -3.96
N THR A 84 -15.20 -16.42 -3.75
CA THR A 84 -14.37 -15.80 -4.80
C THR A 84 -13.52 -16.84 -5.53
N ALA A 85 -12.88 -17.74 -4.76
CA ALA A 85 -12.10 -18.83 -5.33
C ALA A 85 -12.93 -19.85 -6.10
N ASN A 86 -14.15 -20.14 -5.65
CA ASN A 86 -15.05 -21.07 -6.32
C ASN A 86 -15.56 -20.51 -7.64
N VAL A 87 -16.02 -19.26 -7.66
CA VAL A 87 -16.52 -18.62 -8.90
C VAL A 87 -15.41 -18.41 -9.91
N ALA A 88 -14.20 -18.06 -9.48
CA ALA A 88 -13.04 -17.96 -10.37
C ALA A 88 -12.69 -19.32 -10.99
N ARG A 89 -12.65 -20.39 -10.20
CA ARG A 89 -12.45 -21.77 -10.71
C ARG A 89 -13.58 -22.22 -11.63
N ALA A 90 -14.82 -21.83 -11.35
CA ALA A 90 -15.97 -22.13 -12.19
C ALA A 90 -15.87 -21.41 -13.54
N CYS A 91 -15.49 -20.13 -13.55
CA CYS A 91 -15.21 -19.39 -14.79
C CYS A 91 -14.11 -20.08 -15.62
N LEU A 92 -13.03 -20.54 -14.99
CA LEU A 92 -11.95 -21.22 -15.70
C LEU A 92 -12.37 -22.56 -16.34
N ARG A 93 -13.46 -23.19 -15.88
CA ARG A 93 -14.02 -24.41 -16.46
C ARG A 93 -14.95 -24.16 -17.66
N ILE A 94 -15.36 -22.91 -17.90
CA ILE A 94 -16.14 -22.58 -19.09
C ILE A 94 -15.25 -22.82 -20.31
N GLU A 95 -15.69 -23.72 -21.18
CA GLU A 95 -14.98 -24.04 -22.41
C GLU A 95 -14.92 -22.82 -23.33
N GLU A 96 -13.70 -22.48 -23.76
CA GLU A 96 -13.48 -21.49 -24.81
C GLU A 96 -13.60 -22.21 -26.15
N GLY A 97 -14.52 -21.74 -27.01
CA GLY A 97 -14.70 -22.34 -28.31
C GLY A 97 -13.54 -22.02 -29.27
N ASP A 98 -13.30 -22.93 -30.21
CA ASP A 98 -12.44 -22.71 -31.38
C ASP A 98 -13.19 -23.13 -32.64
N ALA A 99 -14.50 -22.83 -32.68
CA ALA A 99 -15.38 -23.26 -33.75
C ALA A 99 -14.86 -22.73 -35.11
N PRO A 100 -14.85 -23.56 -36.16
CA PRO A 100 -14.40 -23.14 -37.49
C PRO A 100 -15.31 -22.03 -38.03
N LEU A 101 -14.71 -21.01 -38.65
CA LEU A 101 -15.43 -19.89 -39.24
C LEU A 101 -15.68 -20.14 -40.73
N GLY A 102 -16.96 -20.13 -41.11
CA GLY A 102 -17.38 -20.11 -42.51
C GLY A 102 -17.05 -18.79 -43.22
N ASP A 103 -17.50 -18.63 -44.46
CA ASP A 103 -17.20 -17.43 -45.26
C ASP A 103 -17.98 -16.18 -44.79
N ALA A 104 -19.17 -16.37 -44.22
CA ALA A 104 -19.99 -15.32 -43.64
C ALA A 104 -20.48 -15.76 -42.26
N PRO A 105 -19.62 -15.73 -41.23
CA PRO A 105 -19.99 -16.17 -39.89
C PRO A 105 -21.04 -15.24 -39.30
N THR A 106 -22.04 -15.81 -38.64
CA THR A 106 -23.02 -15.06 -37.86
C THR A 106 -22.39 -14.56 -36.56
N GLU A 107 -23.07 -13.65 -35.87
CA GLU A 107 -22.66 -13.22 -34.53
C GLU A 107 -22.58 -14.39 -33.53
N ALA A 108 -23.42 -15.42 -33.71
CA ALA A 108 -23.36 -16.63 -32.90
C ALA A 108 -22.06 -17.42 -33.17
N ASP A 109 -21.66 -17.53 -34.43
CA ASP A 109 -20.42 -18.20 -34.84
C ASP A 109 -19.19 -17.43 -34.33
N LEU A 110 -19.20 -16.10 -34.42
CA LEU A 110 -18.13 -15.25 -33.88
C LEU A 110 -18.04 -15.36 -32.37
N ARG A 111 -19.17 -15.37 -31.66
CA ARG A 111 -19.22 -15.56 -30.20
C ARG A 111 -18.69 -16.94 -29.81
N ALA A 112 -19.00 -17.98 -30.57
CA ALA A 112 -18.46 -19.32 -30.35
C ALA A 112 -16.96 -19.40 -30.66
N ALA A 113 -16.47 -18.69 -31.67
CA ALA A 113 -15.05 -18.68 -32.04
C ALA A 113 -14.18 -17.88 -31.06
N VAL A 114 -14.65 -16.74 -30.56
CA VAL A 114 -13.94 -15.95 -29.53
C VAL A 114 -14.10 -16.58 -28.14
N GLY A 115 -15.29 -17.13 -27.86
CA GLY A 115 -15.66 -17.74 -26.60
C GLY A 115 -16.29 -16.76 -25.62
N VAL A 116 -17.36 -17.21 -24.96
CA VAL A 116 -18.22 -16.38 -24.10
C VAL A 116 -17.44 -15.83 -22.89
N ARG A 117 -16.58 -16.65 -22.29
CA ARG A 117 -15.75 -16.24 -21.15
C ARG A 117 -14.77 -15.13 -21.58
N THR A 118 -14.08 -15.27 -22.70
CA THR A 118 -13.20 -14.21 -23.23
C THR A 118 -13.95 -12.91 -23.45
N LEU A 119 -15.12 -12.96 -24.09
CA LEU A 119 -15.95 -11.78 -24.38
C LEU A 119 -16.42 -11.04 -23.13
N LEU A 120 -16.82 -11.77 -22.08
CA LEU A 120 -17.32 -11.16 -20.84
C LEU A 120 -16.21 -10.73 -19.88
N VAL A 121 -15.08 -11.43 -19.86
CA VAL A 121 -13.97 -11.14 -18.93
C VAL A 121 -13.07 -10.01 -19.44
N ALA A 122 -12.81 -9.92 -20.75
CA ALA A 122 -11.98 -8.87 -21.34
C ALA A 122 -12.37 -7.43 -20.90
N PRO A 123 -13.65 -7.01 -20.97
CA PRO A 123 -14.05 -5.66 -20.58
C PRO A 123 -13.89 -5.39 -19.07
N LEU A 124 -13.89 -6.42 -18.21
CA LEU A 124 -13.60 -6.24 -16.77
C LEU A 124 -12.19 -5.71 -16.52
N TYR A 125 -11.27 -5.94 -17.46
CA TYR A 125 -9.89 -5.45 -17.42
C TYR A 125 -9.64 -4.30 -18.40
N GLY A 126 -10.70 -3.66 -18.89
CA GLY A 126 -10.61 -2.52 -19.81
C GLY A 126 -10.11 -2.89 -21.21
N LEU A 127 -10.32 -4.14 -21.65
CA LEU A 127 -9.95 -4.62 -22.97
C LEU A 127 -11.21 -4.68 -23.86
N GLY A 128 -11.32 -3.77 -24.82
CA GLY A 128 -12.38 -3.80 -25.83
C GLY A 128 -12.00 -4.71 -27.00
N LEU A 129 -12.88 -5.60 -27.43
CA LEU A 129 -12.59 -6.54 -28.53
C LEU A 129 -13.24 -6.05 -29.83
N SER A 130 -12.45 -5.65 -30.81
CA SER A 130 -12.97 -4.93 -31.99
C SER A 130 -13.03 -5.77 -33.27
N ALA A 131 -12.06 -6.67 -33.50
CA ALA A 131 -12.05 -7.55 -34.66
C ALA A 131 -11.33 -8.89 -34.39
N LEU A 132 -11.81 -9.96 -35.00
CA LEU A 132 -11.16 -11.27 -35.05
C LEU A 132 -10.51 -11.46 -36.43
N ILE A 133 -9.26 -11.90 -36.44
CA ILE A 133 -8.46 -12.13 -37.64
C ILE A 133 -8.13 -13.62 -37.69
N ASP A 134 -8.57 -14.31 -38.74
CA ASP A 134 -8.37 -15.75 -38.95
C ASP A 134 -7.60 -15.98 -40.26
N ASP A 135 -6.38 -16.51 -40.16
CA ASP A 135 -5.53 -16.86 -41.31
C ASP A 135 -5.69 -18.34 -41.75
N GLY A 136 -6.64 -19.07 -41.15
CA GLY A 136 -6.89 -20.49 -41.37
C GLY A 136 -5.99 -21.42 -40.57
N ARG A 137 -4.99 -20.90 -39.85
CA ARG A 137 -4.09 -21.66 -38.96
C ARG A 137 -4.08 -21.12 -37.54
N THR A 138 -4.12 -19.81 -37.39
CA THR A 138 -4.08 -19.09 -36.13
C THR A 138 -5.10 -17.97 -36.13
N ARG A 139 -5.54 -17.63 -34.92
CA ARG A 139 -6.47 -16.53 -34.67
C ARG A 139 -5.78 -15.44 -33.90
N SER A 140 -5.91 -14.23 -34.40
CA SER A 140 -5.50 -13.01 -33.72
C SER A 140 -6.71 -12.13 -33.49
N ILE A 141 -6.65 -11.28 -32.48
CA ILE A 141 -7.73 -10.41 -32.07
C ILE A 141 -7.21 -9.00 -31.90
N GLU A 142 -8.01 -8.04 -32.33
CA GLU A 142 -7.76 -6.63 -32.06
C GLU A 142 -8.38 -6.23 -30.73
N ILE A 143 -7.49 -5.77 -29.85
CA ILE A 143 -7.80 -5.27 -28.52
C ILE A 143 -7.60 -3.76 -28.49
N GLU A 144 -8.61 -3.06 -28.01
CA GLU A 144 -8.61 -1.65 -27.66
C GLU A 144 -8.26 -1.50 -26.18
N VAL A 145 -7.19 -0.75 -25.89
CA VAL A 145 -6.75 -0.42 -24.54
C VAL A 145 -6.54 1.10 -24.46
N GLY A 146 -7.50 1.80 -23.85
CA GLY A 146 -7.54 3.26 -23.91
C GLY A 146 -7.63 3.73 -25.37
N ASP A 147 -6.69 4.56 -25.80
CA ASP A 147 -6.62 5.09 -27.17
C ASP A 147 -5.77 4.22 -28.13
N THR A 148 -5.30 3.06 -27.67
CA THR A 148 -4.41 2.20 -28.47
C THR A 148 -5.14 0.95 -28.96
N VAL A 149 -4.88 0.57 -30.21
CA VAL A 149 -5.34 -0.70 -30.80
C VAL A 149 -4.13 -1.60 -31.01
N GLN A 150 -4.21 -2.83 -30.52
CA GLN A 150 -3.16 -3.84 -30.67
C GLN A 150 -3.73 -5.12 -31.23
N VAL A 151 -2.96 -5.79 -32.09
CA VAL A 151 -3.29 -7.14 -32.59
C VAL A 151 -2.47 -8.14 -31.78
N VAL A 152 -3.14 -9.08 -31.10
CA VAL A 152 -2.49 -10.16 -30.36
C VAL A 152 -3.06 -11.51 -30.76
N HIS A 153 -2.33 -12.60 -30.54
CA HIS A 153 -2.93 -13.91 -30.74
C HIS A 153 -4.05 -14.15 -29.73
N LEU A 154 -5.17 -14.72 -30.18
CA LEU A 154 -6.33 -15.01 -29.33
C LEU A 154 -5.94 -15.94 -28.17
N ARG A 155 -5.02 -16.88 -28.41
CA ARG A 155 -4.47 -17.76 -27.38
C ARG A 155 -3.74 -17.00 -26.28
N ASP A 156 -2.95 -15.99 -26.64
CA ASP A 156 -2.19 -15.19 -25.68
C ASP A 156 -3.11 -14.32 -24.83
N LEU A 157 -4.15 -13.74 -25.45
CA LEU A 157 -5.21 -13.04 -24.73
C LEU A 157 -5.89 -13.98 -23.72
N ARG A 158 -6.29 -15.18 -24.15
CA ARG A 158 -6.92 -16.18 -23.26
C ARG A 158 -6.01 -16.52 -22.07
N SER A 159 -4.73 -16.80 -22.31
CA SER A 159 -3.76 -17.08 -21.24
C SER A 159 -3.57 -15.90 -20.29
N LEU A 160 -3.61 -14.65 -20.80
CA LEU A 160 -3.56 -13.45 -19.97
C LEU A 160 -4.80 -13.36 -19.06
N LEU A 161 -6.00 -13.54 -19.62
CA LEU A 161 -7.25 -13.50 -18.86
C LEU A 161 -7.33 -14.63 -17.83
N GLU A 162 -6.91 -15.84 -18.20
CA GLU A 162 -6.82 -16.98 -17.28
C GLU A 162 -5.87 -16.67 -16.11
N THR A 163 -4.71 -16.08 -16.39
CA THR A 163 -3.77 -15.68 -15.35
C THR A 163 -4.38 -14.64 -14.41
N ARG A 164 -5.16 -13.68 -14.93
CA ARG A 164 -5.88 -12.68 -14.11
C ARG A 164 -6.92 -13.34 -13.19
N ILE A 165 -7.73 -14.26 -13.71
CA ILE A 165 -8.73 -15.00 -12.92
C ILE A 165 -8.04 -15.88 -11.86
N GLN A 166 -6.96 -16.56 -12.22
CA GLN A 166 -6.17 -17.38 -11.28
C GLN A 166 -5.56 -16.54 -10.16
N ASN A 167 -5.02 -15.36 -10.47
CA ASN A 167 -4.48 -14.44 -9.48
C ASN A 167 -5.55 -13.94 -8.51
N LEU A 168 -6.77 -13.66 -8.98
CA LEU A 168 -7.89 -13.34 -8.10
C LEU A 168 -8.24 -14.51 -7.17
N ALA A 169 -8.32 -15.73 -7.71
CA ALA A 169 -8.61 -16.93 -6.91
C ALA A 169 -7.52 -17.22 -5.86
N ALA A 170 -6.26 -17.00 -6.22
CA ALA A 170 -5.10 -17.16 -5.34
C ALA A 170 -5.06 -16.08 -4.27
N ALA A 171 -5.38 -14.82 -4.62
CA ALA A 171 -5.47 -13.73 -3.65
C ALA A 171 -6.60 -13.96 -2.64
N ALA A 172 -7.74 -14.51 -3.09
CA ALA A 172 -8.87 -14.81 -2.20
C ALA A 172 -8.61 -16.00 -1.26
N GLN A 173 -7.92 -17.05 -1.74
CA GLN A 173 -7.53 -18.23 -0.95
C GLN A 173 -6.24 -18.05 -0.18
N ALA A 174 -5.48 -16.99 -0.46
CA ALA A 174 -4.39 -16.60 0.41
C ALA A 174 -5.02 -16.47 1.79
N LYS A 175 -4.55 -17.32 2.73
CA LYS A 175 -5.00 -17.25 4.13
C LYS A 175 -5.04 -15.77 4.51
N PRO A 176 -6.12 -15.26 5.15
CA PRO A 176 -6.09 -13.92 5.67
C PRO A 176 -4.86 -13.80 6.57
N GLY A 177 -3.85 -13.12 6.03
CA GLY A 177 -2.53 -13.01 6.61
C GLY A 177 -1.41 -13.84 5.97
N ALA A 178 -0.45 -13.13 5.39
CA ALA A 178 0.78 -12.99 6.17
C ALA A 178 0.39 -12.17 7.42
N ARG A 179 -0.22 -12.83 8.41
CA ARG A 179 -0.73 -12.18 9.61
C ARG A 179 0.53 -11.62 10.22
N ILE A 180 0.66 -10.30 10.26
CA ILE A 180 1.80 -9.69 10.93
C ILE A 180 1.81 -10.31 12.32
N PRO A 181 2.86 -11.07 12.69
CA PRO A 181 2.84 -11.82 13.93
C PRO A 181 3.04 -10.82 15.07
N ILE A 182 1.96 -10.20 15.54
CA ILE A 182 1.98 -9.11 16.53
C ILE A 182 2.78 -9.52 17.77
N GLN A 183 2.65 -10.78 18.20
CA GLN A 183 3.45 -11.36 19.28
C GLN A 183 4.97 -11.20 19.09
N ARG A 184 5.49 -11.30 17.86
CA ARG A 184 6.92 -11.08 17.59
C ARG A 184 7.33 -9.62 17.75
N PHE A 185 6.41 -8.67 17.56
CA PHE A 185 6.66 -7.25 17.80
C PHE A 185 6.71 -6.99 19.30
N GLU A 186 5.80 -7.57 20.08
CA GLU A 186 5.80 -7.48 21.55
C GLU A 186 7.09 -8.07 22.15
N GLU A 187 7.48 -9.28 21.73
CA GLU A 187 8.73 -9.92 22.15
C GLU A 187 9.98 -9.12 21.73
N ALA A 188 9.92 -8.44 20.59
CA ALA A 188 11.00 -7.56 20.14
C ALA A 188 11.06 -6.27 20.96
N SER A 189 9.91 -5.70 21.35
CA SER A 189 9.85 -4.54 22.25
C SER A 189 10.45 -4.86 23.61
N GLU A 190 10.15 -6.03 24.19
CA GLU A 190 10.78 -6.47 25.45
C GLU A 190 12.30 -6.62 25.31
N ALA A 191 12.79 -7.15 24.19
CA ALA A 191 14.22 -7.27 23.91
C ALA A 191 14.86 -5.88 23.72
N PHE A 192 14.14 -4.95 23.10
CA PHE A 192 14.59 -3.57 22.91
C PHE A 192 14.75 -2.83 24.25
N GLU A 193 13.78 -2.96 25.15
CA GLU A 193 13.84 -2.38 26.51
C GLU A 193 15.02 -2.92 27.32
N LYS A 194 15.40 -4.18 27.10
CA LYS A 194 16.58 -4.81 27.70
C LYS A 194 17.91 -4.43 27.02
N GLY A 195 17.89 -3.63 25.96
CA GLY A 195 19.06 -3.25 25.17
C GLY A 195 19.62 -4.38 24.29
N GLU A 196 18.86 -5.46 24.08
CA GLU A 196 19.29 -6.64 23.32
C GLU A 196 19.11 -6.44 21.80
N HIS A 197 19.77 -5.41 21.25
CA HIS A 197 19.58 -4.96 19.86
C HIS A 197 19.74 -6.06 18.80
N ALA A 198 20.65 -7.02 19.01
CA ALA A 198 20.85 -8.14 18.10
C ALA A 198 19.60 -9.05 18.00
N LYS A 199 18.90 -9.30 19.13
CA LYS A 199 17.68 -10.11 19.16
C LYS A 199 16.51 -9.39 18.49
N VAL A 200 16.42 -8.07 18.64
CA VAL A 200 15.42 -7.26 17.93
C VAL A 200 15.56 -7.44 16.41
N VAL A 201 16.80 -7.35 15.91
CA VAL A 201 17.11 -7.55 14.48
C VAL A 201 16.81 -8.98 14.02
N GLU A 202 17.19 -9.98 14.80
CA GLU A 202 16.90 -11.39 14.50
C GLU A 202 15.39 -11.65 14.35
N ARG A 203 14.59 -11.06 15.24
CA ARG A 203 13.14 -11.27 15.29
C ARG A 203 12.39 -10.55 14.17
N LEU A 204 12.71 -9.27 13.94
CA LEU A 204 11.95 -8.40 13.05
C LEU A 204 12.58 -8.25 11.66
N GLY A 205 13.89 -8.41 11.52
CA GLY A 205 14.61 -8.27 10.25
C GLY A 205 14.03 -9.09 9.09
N PRO A 206 13.75 -10.40 9.27
CA PRO A 206 13.14 -11.22 8.23
C PRO A 206 11.74 -10.76 7.76
N LEU A 207 11.05 -9.97 8.57
CA LEU A 207 9.69 -9.52 8.29
C LEU A 207 9.64 -8.22 7.46
N VAL A 208 10.74 -7.46 7.40
CA VAL A 208 10.76 -6.12 6.78
C VAL A 208 10.27 -6.15 5.33
N ALA A 209 10.72 -7.11 4.52
CA ALA A 209 10.32 -7.22 3.12
C ALA A 209 8.80 -7.51 2.97
N SER A 210 8.28 -8.41 3.81
CA SER A 210 6.86 -8.77 3.82
C SER A 210 5.99 -7.59 4.27
N ILE A 211 6.41 -6.86 5.29
CA ILE A 211 5.71 -5.66 5.80
C ILE A 211 5.74 -4.54 4.76
N ALA A 212 6.87 -4.34 4.06
CA ALA A 212 6.99 -3.36 2.98
C ALA A 212 6.08 -3.69 1.79
N ALA A 213 5.93 -4.98 1.46
CA ALA A 213 5.02 -5.43 0.41
C ALA A 213 3.55 -5.20 0.81
N LEU A 214 3.20 -5.45 2.07
CA LEU A 214 1.85 -5.22 2.62
C LEU A 214 1.48 -3.72 2.67
N ALA A 215 2.45 -2.85 2.99
CA ALA A 215 2.23 -1.40 3.06
C ALA A 215 1.73 -0.78 1.75
N ARG A 216 2.00 -1.44 0.61
CA ARG A 216 1.60 -0.98 -0.73
C ARG A 216 0.23 -1.50 -1.17
N ARG A 217 -0.40 -2.39 -0.40
CA ARG A 217 -1.69 -3.02 -0.75
C ARG A 217 -2.86 -2.31 -0.08
N PRO A 218 -4.06 -2.29 -0.71
CA PRO A 218 -5.27 -1.78 -0.07
C PRO A 218 -5.67 -2.57 1.19
N GLU A 219 -5.14 -3.79 1.36
CA GLU A 219 -5.24 -4.63 2.56
C GLU A 219 -4.69 -3.97 3.84
N GLN A 220 -3.85 -2.92 3.74
CA GLN A 220 -3.45 -2.13 4.92
C GLN A 220 -4.67 -1.54 5.67
N ARG A 221 -5.81 -1.36 4.99
CA ARG A 221 -7.07 -0.87 5.58
C ARG A 221 -7.80 -1.91 6.44
N SER A 222 -7.46 -3.20 6.34
CA SER A 222 -8.11 -4.27 7.11
C SER A 222 -7.51 -4.46 8.51
N LEU A 223 -6.33 -3.88 8.79
CA LEU A 223 -5.73 -3.89 10.11
C LEU A 223 -6.32 -2.78 10.98
N ASP A 224 -6.74 -3.15 12.19
CA ASP A 224 -7.20 -2.22 13.20
C ASP A 224 -6.09 -1.21 13.58
N ALA A 225 -6.49 -0.08 14.16
CA ALA A 225 -5.56 1.00 14.50
C ALA A 225 -4.48 0.56 15.51
N ALA A 226 -4.81 -0.32 16.46
CA ALA A 226 -3.86 -0.79 17.47
C ALA A 226 -2.77 -1.67 16.84
N SER A 227 -3.15 -2.62 15.97
CA SER A 227 -2.18 -3.44 15.24
C SER A 227 -1.23 -2.60 14.37
N ARG A 228 -1.72 -1.54 13.73
CA ARG A 228 -0.88 -0.63 12.92
C ARG A 228 0.11 0.16 13.78
N SER A 229 -0.33 0.67 14.93
CA SER A 229 0.55 1.33 15.91
C SER A 229 1.64 0.38 16.40
N THR A 230 1.31 -0.86 16.77
CA THR A 230 2.30 -1.86 17.21
C THR A 230 3.34 -2.15 16.13
N VAL A 231 2.93 -2.26 14.87
CA VAL A 231 3.86 -2.47 13.75
C VAL A 231 4.77 -1.26 13.55
N GLY A 232 4.21 -0.05 13.53
CA GLY A 232 4.97 1.18 13.41
C GLY A 232 6.02 1.33 14.52
N ARG A 233 5.62 1.06 15.77
CA ARG A 233 6.51 1.06 16.94
C ARG A 233 7.63 0.04 16.82
N GLY A 234 7.33 -1.23 16.55
CA GLY A 234 8.38 -2.25 16.46
C GLY A 234 9.32 -2.05 15.26
N LEU A 235 8.83 -1.47 14.14
CA LEU A 235 9.72 -1.04 13.06
C LEU A 235 10.67 0.09 13.51
N ARG A 236 10.19 1.06 14.29
CA ARG A 236 11.06 2.11 14.87
C ARG A 236 12.12 1.49 15.78
N GLU A 237 11.75 0.56 16.66
CA GLU A 237 12.67 -0.13 17.58
C GLU A 237 13.71 -0.99 16.85
N LEU A 238 13.30 -1.69 15.78
CA LEU A 238 14.21 -2.37 14.88
C LEU A 238 15.23 -1.40 14.29
N ALA A 239 14.77 -0.24 13.79
CA ALA A 239 15.68 0.73 13.19
C ALA A 239 16.65 1.35 14.20
N LEU A 240 16.19 1.66 15.41
CA LEU A 240 17.07 2.13 16.49
C LEU A 240 18.10 1.05 16.88
N SER A 241 17.71 -0.22 16.86
CA SER A 241 18.64 -1.34 17.09
C SER A 241 19.66 -1.49 15.96
N LEU A 242 19.23 -1.36 14.70
CA LEU A 242 20.12 -1.33 13.53
C LEU A 242 21.12 -0.18 13.62
N ARG A 243 20.66 1.01 14.02
CA ARG A 243 21.52 2.19 14.25
C ARG A 243 22.54 1.92 15.36
N ALA A 244 22.14 1.38 16.50
CA ALA A 244 23.04 1.01 17.60
C ALA A 244 24.10 -0.01 17.18
N LEU A 245 23.78 -0.89 16.22
CA LEU A 245 24.70 -1.86 15.62
C LEU A 245 25.52 -1.29 14.44
N GLY A 246 25.46 0.02 14.17
CA GLY A 246 26.22 0.68 13.10
C GLY A 246 25.64 0.52 11.69
N ARG A 247 24.44 -0.06 11.55
CA ARG A 247 23.76 -0.31 10.25
C ARG A 247 22.83 0.84 9.88
N GLY A 248 23.37 2.06 9.81
CA GLY A 248 22.60 3.31 9.65
C GLY A 248 21.78 3.40 8.35
N SER A 249 22.27 2.88 7.23
CA SER A 249 21.53 2.88 5.95
C SER A 249 20.27 2.01 6.01
N GLU A 250 20.34 0.87 6.70
CA GLU A 250 19.19 -0.01 6.90
C GLU A 250 18.21 0.59 7.89
N ALA A 251 18.70 1.23 8.95
CA ALA A 251 17.88 1.97 9.90
C ALA A 251 17.05 3.07 9.20
N GLU A 252 17.67 3.83 8.28
CA GLU A 252 16.96 4.84 7.48
C GLU A 252 15.81 4.23 6.67
N ALA A 253 16.05 3.10 5.99
CA ALA A 253 15.04 2.42 5.19
C ALA A 253 13.87 1.91 6.05
N VAL A 254 14.17 1.32 7.21
CA VAL A 254 13.16 0.80 8.14
C VAL A 254 12.33 1.92 8.76
N LEU A 255 12.94 3.06 9.10
CA LEU A 255 12.21 4.22 9.66
C LEU A 255 11.25 4.85 8.65
N ARG A 256 11.63 4.92 7.37
CA ARG A 256 10.69 5.34 6.31
C ARG A 256 9.49 4.41 6.22
N LEU A 257 9.70 3.11 6.40
CA LEU A 257 8.60 2.15 6.46
C LEU A 257 7.76 2.37 7.72
N ALA A 258 8.37 2.57 8.90
CA ALA A 258 7.64 2.86 10.14
C ALA A 258 6.67 4.05 9.98
N ILE A 259 7.13 5.14 9.38
CA ILE A 259 6.30 6.33 9.10
C ILE A 259 5.10 6.01 8.19
N GLN A 260 5.25 5.13 7.21
CA GLN A 260 4.14 4.69 6.33
C GLN A 260 3.05 3.93 7.11
N TRP A 261 3.41 3.27 8.21
CA TRP A 261 2.51 2.48 9.03
C TRP A 261 1.81 3.28 10.14
N SER A 262 2.50 4.25 10.75
CA SER A 262 2.02 5.00 11.93
C SER A 262 1.08 6.19 11.65
N ARG A 263 0.54 6.34 10.43
CA ARG A 263 -0.27 7.51 9.98
C ARG A 263 -0.89 8.41 11.08
N ASP A 264 -0.24 9.55 11.34
CA ASP A 264 -0.65 10.70 12.18
C ASP A 264 -1.03 10.39 13.65
N ASP A 265 -0.47 9.35 14.26
CA ASP A 265 -0.52 9.12 15.72
C ASP A 265 0.76 9.56 16.45
N ALA A 266 0.79 9.40 17.78
CA ALA A 266 1.97 9.71 18.59
C ALA A 266 3.20 8.85 18.23
N ASP A 267 2.99 7.63 17.71
CA ASP A 267 4.09 6.76 17.27
C ASP A 267 4.73 7.32 15.99
N ALA A 268 3.98 7.97 15.10
CA ALA A 268 4.54 8.68 13.94
C ALA A 268 5.50 9.79 14.36
N ALA A 269 5.17 10.56 15.40
CA ALA A 269 6.03 11.62 15.92
C ALA A 269 7.42 11.07 16.33
N SER A 270 7.43 9.96 17.07
CA SER A 270 8.67 9.28 17.49
C SER A 270 9.48 8.71 16.30
N ALA A 271 8.81 8.20 15.26
CA ALA A 271 9.47 7.68 14.06
C ALA A 271 10.12 8.81 13.23
N PHE A 272 9.46 9.97 13.11
CA PHE A 272 10.04 11.16 12.47
C PHE A 272 11.28 11.65 13.22
N ALA A 273 11.23 11.69 14.57
CA ALA A 273 12.36 12.11 15.39
C ALA A 273 13.56 11.17 15.22
N ALA A 274 13.32 9.85 15.28
CA ALA A 274 14.34 8.84 15.07
C ALA A 274 14.99 8.93 13.67
N LEU A 275 14.20 9.15 12.61
CA LEU A 275 14.73 9.32 11.25
C LEU A 275 15.57 10.60 11.13
N GLY A 276 15.12 11.70 11.73
CA GLY A 276 15.90 12.93 11.83
C GLY A 276 17.26 12.70 12.50
N GLY A 277 17.30 11.92 13.59
CA GLY A 277 18.54 11.53 14.25
C GLY A 277 19.49 10.71 13.37
N VAL A 278 18.98 9.70 12.65
CA VAL A 278 19.79 8.89 11.70
C VAL A 278 20.37 9.76 10.59
N LEU A 279 19.59 10.69 10.03
CA LEU A 279 20.07 11.59 8.98
C LEU A 279 21.10 12.59 9.49
N LEU A 280 20.99 13.04 10.73
CA LEU A 280 21.97 13.91 11.37
C LEU A 280 23.33 13.22 11.52
N GLU A 281 23.33 11.94 11.92
CA GLU A 281 24.56 11.12 11.98
C GLU A 281 25.16 10.90 10.60
N ALA A 282 24.32 10.74 9.58
CA ALA A 282 24.74 10.68 8.19
C ALA A 282 25.18 12.04 7.60
N LYS A 283 25.29 13.10 8.43
CA LYS A 283 25.66 14.48 8.04
C LYS A 283 24.71 15.10 7.00
N ARG A 284 23.46 14.63 6.94
CA ARG A 284 22.39 15.14 6.07
C ARG A 284 21.53 16.14 6.85
N ASP A 285 22.17 17.15 7.42
CA ASP A 285 21.55 18.10 8.37
C ASP A 285 20.30 18.79 7.81
N GLY A 286 20.28 19.10 6.51
CA GLY A 286 19.15 19.78 5.86
C GLY A 286 17.87 18.94 5.84
N GLU A 287 17.98 17.64 5.59
CA GLU A 287 16.84 16.72 5.59
C GLU A 287 16.38 16.41 7.02
N ALA A 288 17.34 16.30 7.95
CA ALA A 288 17.05 16.09 9.37
C ALA A 288 16.15 17.19 9.95
N ILE A 289 16.41 18.47 9.63
CA ILE A 289 15.61 19.61 10.11
C ILE A 289 14.14 19.46 9.74
N GLY A 290 13.83 19.07 8.50
CA GLY A 290 12.45 18.92 8.03
C GLY A 290 11.69 17.87 8.84
N LEU A 291 12.31 16.71 9.06
CA LEU A 291 11.72 15.61 9.81
C LEU A 291 11.57 15.91 11.30
N LEU A 292 12.58 16.52 11.92
CA LEU A 292 12.55 16.89 13.34
C LEU A 292 11.48 17.95 13.63
N ARG A 293 11.28 18.91 12.73
CA ARG A 293 10.17 19.86 12.82
C ARG A 293 8.81 19.19 12.69
N ARG A 294 8.68 18.20 11.80
CA ARG A 294 7.43 17.42 11.67
C ARG A 294 7.16 16.61 12.93
N ALA A 295 8.17 15.97 13.50
CA ALA A 295 8.09 15.29 14.80
C ALA A 295 7.60 16.22 15.91
N MET A 296 8.20 17.42 16.03
CA MET A 296 7.78 18.44 16.99
C MET A 296 6.30 18.83 16.82
N ALA A 297 5.88 19.07 15.58
CA ALA A 297 4.49 19.44 15.27
C ALA A 297 3.48 18.33 15.58
N LEU A 298 3.93 17.07 15.59
CA LEU A 298 3.13 15.90 15.96
C LEU A 298 3.21 15.56 17.46
N GLY A 299 3.91 16.36 18.27
CA GLY A 299 4.00 16.18 19.71
C GLY A 299 5.04 15.15 20.17
N ALA A 300 6.12 14.94 19.41
CA ALA A 300 7.26 14.16 19.90
C ALA A 300 7.89 14.82 21.15
N SER A 301 8.55 14.03 21.99
CA SER A 301 9.16 14.52 23.22
C SER A 301 10.27 15.54 22.95
N ASP A 302 10.41 16.52 23.85
CA ASP A 302 11.46 17.54 23.76
C ASP A 302 12.86 16.91 23.79
N ALA A 303 13.04 15.83 24.54
CA ALA A 303 14.30 15.08 24.62
C ALA A 303 14.72 14.46 23.28
N ASP A 304 13.75 13.99 22.49
CA ASP A 304 14.00 13.36 21.19
C ASP A 304 14.24 14.38 20.08
N VAL A 305 13.72 15.60 20.22
CA VAL A 305 13.68 16.60 19.15
C VAL A 305 14.65 17.76 19.36
N LEU A 306 14.66 18.39 20.55
CA LEU A 306 15.38 19.64 20.76
C LEU A 306 16.90 19.48 20.56
N PRO A 307 17.59 18.48 21.16
CA PRO A 307 19.02 18.30 20.95
C PRO A 307 19.45 18.06 19.49
N PRO A 308 18.86 17.09 18.73
CA PRO A 308 19.25 16.90 17.34
C PRO A 308 18.85 18.08 16.44
N LEU A 309 17.72 18.76 16.70
CA LEU A 309 17.29 19.89 15.87
C LEU A 309 18.19 21.12 16.08
N ALA A 310 18.56 21.42 17.33
CA ALA A 310 19.50 22.48 17.66
C ALA A 310 20.84 22.28 16.94
N LEU A 311 21.40 21.06 17.02
CA LEU A 311 22.65 20.72 16.36
C LEU A 311 22.57 20.82 14.83
N ALA A 312 21.50 20.29 14.22
CA ALA A 312 21.30 20.39 12.77
C ALA A 312 21.21 21.84 12.29
N LEU A 313 20.48 22.70 13.04
CA LEU A 313 20.38 24.13 12.74
C LEU A 313 21.71 24.86 12.90
N ALA A 314 22.48 24.54 13.95
CA ALA A 314 23.80 25.13 14.18
C ALA A 314 24.77 24.80 13.05
N ARG A 315 24.81 23.53 12.60
CA ARG A 315 25.64 23.08 11.47
C ARG A 315 25.24 23.74 10.14
N ARG A 316 23.96 24.07 9.97
CA ARG A 316 23.43 24.83 8.81
C ARG A 316 23.53 26.34 8.93
N GLY A 317 24.18 26.87 9.98
CA GLY A 317 24.41 28.30 10.16
C GLY A 317 23.16 29.08 10.61
N ARG A 318 22.12 28.41 11.09
CA ARG A 318 20.91 29.04 11.64
C ARG A 318 21.09 29.29 13.14
N SER A 319 22.08 30.10 13.50
CA SER A 319 22.56 30.23 14.89
C SER A 319 21.51 30.70 15.88
N LEU A 320 20.67 31.69 15.54
CA LEU A 320 19.63 32.20 16.45
C LEU A 320 18.60 31.11 16.78
N ALA A 321 18.12 30.39 15.76
CA ALA A 321 17.16 29.31 15.96
C ALA A 321 17.77 28.15 16.75
N ALA A 322 19.05 27.82 16.51
CA ALA A 322 19.75 26.80 17.27
C ALA A 322 19.87 27.18 18.75
N MET A 323 20.32 28.41 19.05
CA MET A 323 20.47 28.88 20.43
C MET A 323 19.14 28.99 21.17
N GLY A 324 18.06 29.39 20.48
CA GLY A 324 16.71 29.36 21.04
C GLY A 324 16.28 27.95 21.48
N LEU A 325 16.60 26.92 20.68
CA LEU A 325 16.32 25.52 21.05
C LEU A 325 17.24 24.99 22.13
N VAL A 326 18.50 25.41 22.18
CA VAL A 326 19.42 25.09 23.29
C VAL A 326 18.83 25.60 24.60
N ARG A 327 18.39 26.86 24.64
CA ARG A 327 17.77 27.45 25.81
C ARG A 327 16.46 26.77 26.19
N ALA A 328 15.60 26.46 25.21
CA ALA A 328 14.37 25.71 25.46
C ALA A 328 14.66 24.32 26.07
N ALA A 329 15.69 23.62 25.57
CA ALA A 329 16.09 22.33 26.10
C ALA A 329 16.63 22.42 27.54
N GLU A 330 17.40 23.47 27.86
CA GLU A 330 17.88 23.72 29.22
C GLU A 330 16.76 24.10 30.18
N GLY A 331 15.80 24.92 29.73
CA GLY A 331 14.59 25.23 30.50
C GLY A 331 13.74 23.98 30.79
N ALA A 332 13.79 22.99 29.90
CA ALA A 332 13.18 21.67 30.10
C ALA A 332 14.08 20.70 30.92
N GLY A 333 15.26 21.13 31.38
CA GLY A 333 16.19 20.32 32.18
C GLY A 333 16.91 19.22 31.40
N LEU A 334 17.00 19.32 30.07
CA LEU A 334 17.61 18.29 29.22
C LEU A 334 19.13 18.41 29.22
N VAL A 335 19.81 17.28 29.40
CA VAL A 335 21.27 17.17 29.34
C VAL A 335 21.66 16.26 28.19
N ASP A 336 22.26 16.83 27.14
CA ASP A 336 22.69 16.10 25.94
C ASP A 336 23.93 16.75 25.32
N ALA A 337 24.93 15.95 24.94
CA ALA A 337 26.19 16.43 24.35
C ALA A 337 25.98 17.24 23.06
N ARG A 338 24.90 16.97 22.31
CA ARG A 338 24.55 17.69 21.09
C ARG A 338 24.16 19.14 21.37
N LEU A 339 23.60 19.44 22.54
CA LEU A 339 23.28 20.82 22.94
C LEU A 339 24.55 21.64 23.16
N ALA A 340 25.54 21.05 23.85
CA ALA A 340 26.84 21.69 24.05
C ALA A 340 27.58 21.92 22.71
N GLU A 341 27.52 20.96 21.80
CA GLU A 341 28.06 21.11 20.43
C GLU A 341 27.30 22.18 19.64
N ALA A 342 25.97 22.20 19.70
CA ALA A 342 25.18 23.23 19.03
C ALA A 342 25.54 24.63 19.54
N ARG A 343 25.69 24.79 20.86
CA ARG A 343 26.13 26.04 21.50
C ARG A 343 27.51 26.47 21.02
N SER A 344 28.49 25.57 21.02
CA SER A 344 29.86 25.91 20.61
C SER A 344 29.96 26.37 19.16
N ILE A 345 29.07 25.87 18.29
CA ILE A 345 28.97 26.29 16.89
C ILE A 345 28.19 27.60 16.72
N ALA A 346 27.08 27.77 17.44
CA ALA A 346 26.12 28.84 17.19
C ALA A 346 26.41 30.13 17.98
N ALA A 347 26.80 30.04 19.25
CA ALA A 347 27.00 31.20 20.12
C ALA A 347 28.08 32.17 19.60
N PRO A 348 29.27 31.71 19.15
CA PRO A 348 30.31 32.63 18.65
C PRO A 348 29.88 33.44 17.42
N ARG A 349 28.93 32.93 16.64
CA ARG A 349 28.41 33.63 15.45
C ARG A 349 27.42 34.74 15.79
N LEU A 350 26.79 34.65 16.95
CA LEU A 350 25.91 35.71 17.47
C LEU A 350 26.71 36.74 18.29
N GLY A 351 27.78 36.28 18.95
CA GLY A 351 28.71 37.12 19.70
C GLY A 351 28.03 37.90 20.82
N ALA A 352 28.51 39.12 21.09
CA ALA A 352 28.07 39.95 22.20
C ALA A 352 26.56 40.25 22.22
N ALA A 353 25.87 40.19 21.07
CA ALA A 353 24.43 40.38 21.01
C ALA A 353 23.65 39.24 21.69
N TRP A 354 24.19 38.02 21.68
CA TRP A 354 23.60 36.89 22.41
C TRP A 354 23.86 37.00 23.91
N ASP A 355 25.08 37.36 24.30
CA ASP A 355 25.43 37.53 25.71
C ASP A 355 24.58 38.63 26.38
N ALA A 356 24.40 39.77 25.70
CA ALA A 356 23.51 40.84 26.16
C ALA A 356 22.04 40.41 26.25
N PHE A 357 21.59 39.51 25.37
CA PHE A 357 20.23 38.97 25.42
C PHE A 357 20.05 38.01 26.60
N GLU A 358 21.00 37.12 26.87
CA GLU A 358 20.95 36.24 28.05
C GLU A 358 21.00 37.05 29.35
N ASP A 359 21.87 38.06 29.44
CA ASP A 359 21.95 38.97 30.60
C ASP A 359 20.63 39.71 30.84
N PHE A 360 20.02 40.23 29.76
CA PHE A 360 18.70 40.85 29.81
C PHE A 360 17.61 39.90 30.34
N LEU A 361 17.69 38.61 30.02
CA LEU A 361 16.69 37.63 30.45
C LEU A 361 16.86 37.19 31.90
N GLU A 362 18.09 37.19 32.41
CA GLU A 362 18.40 36.87 33.81
C GLU A 362 18.10 38.05 34.75
N HIS A 363 18.42 39.28 34.32
CA HIS A 363 18.38 40.48 35.18
C HIS A 363 17.27 41.47 34.85
N GLY A 364 16.55 41.30 33.72
CA GLY A 364 15.52 42.22 33.26
C GLY A 364 16.10 43.54 32.70
N PHE A 365 15.23 44.53 32.45
CA PHE A 365 15.72 45.89 32.21
C PHE A 365 16.31 46.43 33.53
N SER A 366 17.61 46.71 33.55
CA SER A 366 18.18 47.54 34.61
C SER A 366 17.65 48.96 34.42
N ASP A 367 16.84 49.41 35.36
CA ASP A 367 16.12 50.69 35.33
C ASP A 367 17.05 51.84 35.74
N ASP A 368 18.25 51.92 35.16
CA ASP A 368 19.14 53.07 35.29
C ASP A 368 18.97 53.99 34.08
N SER A 369 17.81 54.64 34.02
CA SER A 369 17.64 55.83 33.19
C SER A 369 18.37 57.00 33.88
N PRO A 370 19.40 57.60 33.27
CA PRO A 370 19.97 58.84 33.81
C PRO A 370 18.92 59.95 33.68
N SER A 371 18.48 60.44 34.83
CA SER A 371 17.54 61.56 34.98
C SER A 371 18.13 62.89 34.53
#